data_AF-A0A7V5P1Q7-F1
#
_entry.id   AF-A0A7V5P1Q7-F1
#
_cell.length_a   1.000
_cell.length_b   1.000
_cell.length_c   1.000
_cell.angle_alpha   90.00
_cell.angle_beta   90.00
_cell.angle_gamma   90.00
#
_symmetry.space_group_name_H-M   'P 1'
#
loop_
_entity.id
_entity.type
_entity.pdbx_description
1 polymer ?
#
loop_
_entity_poly.entity_id
_entity_poly.type
_entity_poly.pdbx_seq_one_letter_code
_entity_poly.pdbx_strand_id
1 'polypeptide(L)' 'MDIEEVKQKILEFMEKKAKSKSKIYLKDMQRAIPDAKPMLIKKAANELVREGKLEYFSTGSTVMYSLPGQDLEKGMKEE' A
#
# COMPACT_ATOMS: atom_id res chain seq x y z
N MET A 1 -5.89 16.78 -6.64
CA MET A 1 -5.09 15.59 -6.90
C MET A 1 -5.93 14.61 -7.66
N ASP A 2 -5.44 14.21 -8.82
CA ASP A 2 -6.06 13.19 -9.64
C ASP A 2 -5.67 11.80 -9.16
N ILE A 3 -6.43 10.78 -9.56
CA ILE A 3 -6.21 9.41 -9.10
C ILE A 3 -4.82 8.89 -9.48
N GLU A 4 -4.29 9.28 -10.64
CA GLU A 4 -2.96 8.90 -11.11
C GLU A 4 -1.84 9.52 -10.27
N GLU A 5 -1.95 10.80 -9.91
CA GLU A 5 -0.99 11.45 -8.99
C GLU A 5 -0.99 10.76 -7.63
N VAL A 6 -2.16 10.38 -7.13
CA VAL A 6 -2.28 9.66 -5.86
C VAL A 6 -1.67 8.27 -5.96
N LYS A 7 -1.85 7.55 -7.08
CA LYS A 7 -1.20 6.25 -7.32
C LYS A 7 0.32 6.38 -7.26
N GLN A 8 0.89 7.36 -7.95
CA GLN A 8 2.34 7.60 -7.93
C GLN A 8 2.83 7.90 -6.51
N LYS A 9 2.18 8.81 -5.79
CA LYS A 9 2.55 9.10 -4.40
C LYS A 9 2.44 7.89 -3.47
N ILE A 10 1.43 7.02 -3.67
CA ILE A 10 1.31 5.76 -2.92
C ILE A 10 2.51 4.86 -3.23
N LEU A 11 2.87 4.67 -4.50
CA LEU A 11 4.02 3.82 -4.88
C LEU A 11 5.33 4.36 -4.29
N GLU A 12 5.61 5.65 -4.43
CA GLU A 12 6.80 6.27 -3.84
C GLU A 12 6.84 6.13 -2.32
N PHE A 13 5.70 6.31 -1.65
CA PHE A 13 5.59 6.13 -0.21
C PHE A 13 5.86 4.67 0.19
N MET A 14 5.30 3.73 -0.56
CA MET A 14 5.49 2.30 -0.35
C MET A 14 6.92 1.88 -0.57
N GLU A 15 7.59 2.33 -1.64
CA GLU A 15 9.01 2.06 -1.91
C GLU A 15 9.92 2.62 -0.81
N LYS A 16 9.62 3.82 -0.30
CA LYS A 16 10.35 4.40 0.84
C LYS A 16 10.15 3.58 2.11
N LYS A 17 8.93 3.11 2.37
CA LYS A 17 8.60 2.34 3.57
C LYS A 17 8.99 0.87 3.50
N ALA A 18 9.11 0.31 2.30
CA ALA A 18 9.54 -1.04 2.01
C ALA A 18 10.86 -1.41 2.72
N LYS A 19 11.76 -0.43 2.87
CA LYS A 19 13.04 -0.61 3.60
C LYS A 19 12.88 -0.87 5.10
N SER A 20 11.72 -0.58 5.67
CA SER A 20 11.48 -0.67 7.13
C SER A 20 10.28 -1.52 7.50
N LYS A 21 9.27 -1.62 6.63
CA LYS A 21 8.03 -2.36 6.87
C LYS A 21 7.55 -2.98 5.56
N SER A 22 7.27 -4.28 5.59
CA SER A 22 6.66 -4.98 4.45
C SER A 22 5.19 -4.62 4.26
N LYS A 23 4.42 -4.45 5.36
CA LYS A 23 2.99 -4.11 5.35
C LYS A 23 2.74 -2.72 5.92
N ILE A 24 1.96 -1.93 5.20
CA ILE A 24 1.65 -0.53 5.54
C ILE A 24 0.15 -0.35 5.70
N TYR A 25 -0.26 0.26 6.80
CA TYR A 25 -1.66 0.54 7.08
C TYR A 25 -2.21 1.59 6.11
N LEU A 26 -3.47 1.41 5.67
CA LEU A 26 -4.17 2.43 4.87
C LEU A 26 -4.19 3.80 5.58
N LYS A 27 -4.33 3.81 6.91
CA LYS A 27 -4.29 5.04 7.72
C LYS A 27 -2.92 5.73 7.66
N ASP A 28 -1.83 4.99 7.52
CA ASP A 28 -0.49 5.56 7.39
C ASP A 28 -0.31 6.22 6.01
N MET A 29 -0.87 5.62 4.95
CA MET A 29 -0.90 6.25 3.62
C MET A 29 -1.71 7.54 3.62
N GLN A 30 -2.88 7.52 4.27
CA GLN A 30 -3.74 8.70 4.41
C GLN A 30 -3.05 9.83 5.18
N ARG A 31 -2.23 9.50 6.18
CA ARG A 31 -1.41 10.48 6.92
C ARG A 31 -0.23 10.99 6.09
N ALA A 32 0.35 10.15 5.24
CA ALA A 32 1.49 10.51 4.40
C ALA A 32 1.09 11.38 3.20
N ILE A 33 -0.16 11.29 2.74
CA ILE A 33 -0.71 12.04 1.61
C ILE A 33 -1.94 12.84 2.08
N PRO A 34 -1.77 13.81 3.01
CA PRO A 34 -2.90 14.56 3.57
C PRO A 34 -3.62 15.44 2.54
N ASP A 35 -2.94 15.78 1.44
CA ASP A 35 -3.49 16.58 0.34
C ASP A 35 -4.54 15.82 -0.49
N ALA A 36 -4.55 14.48 -0.43
CA ALA A 36 -5.49 13.65 -1.15
C ALA A 36 -6.66 13.23 -0.25
N LYS A 37 -7.87 13.18 -0.81
CA LYS A 37 -9.04 12.69 -0.09
C LYS A 37 -8.80 11.24 0.39
N PRO A 38 -9.10 10.88 1.65
CA PRO A 38 -8.89 9.53 2.17
C PRO A 38 -9.56 8.42 1.33
N MET A 39 -10.72 8.74 0.75
CA MET A 39 -11.45 7.85 -0.16
C MET A 39 -10.73 7.66 -1.51
N LEU A 40 -10.08 8.71 -2.02
CA LEU A 40 -9.29 8.66 -3.26
C LEU A 40 -8.04 7.80 -3.06
N ILE A 41 -7.36 7.92 -1.92
CA ILE A 41 -6.20 7.08 -1.56
C ILE A 41 -6.61 5.61 -1.51
N LYS A 42 -7.72 5.29 -0.86
CA LYS A 42 -8.24 3.91 -0.82
C LYS A 42 -8.57 3.38 -2.22
N LYS A 43 -9.20 4.21 -3.07
CA LYS A 43 -9.52 3.83 -4.45
C LYS A 43 -8.25 3.58 -5.28
N ALA A 44 -7.29 4.50 -5.21
CA ALA A 44 -6.01 4.39 -5.90
C ALA A 44 -5.23 3.15 -5.44
N ALA A 45 -5.14 2.89 -4.13
CA ALA A 45 -4.49 1.69 -3.59
C ALA A 45 -5.17 0.40 -4.09
N ASN A 46 -6.50 0.34 -4.09
CA ASN A 46 -7.23 -0.81 -4.61
C ASN A 46 -7.05 -1.00 -6.12
N GLU A 47 -6.95 0.08 -6.90
CA GLU A 47 -6.62 -0.01 -8.32
C GLU A 47 -5.20 -0.52 -8.53
N LEU A 48 -4.22 -0.06 -7.74
CA LEU A 48 -2.85 -0.61 -7.78
C LEU A 48 -2.81 -2.10 -7.42
N VAL A 49 -3.68 -2.57 -6.53
CA VAL A 49 -3.84 -4.00 -6.26
C VAL A 49 -4.38 -4.74 -7.48
N ARG A 50 -5.39 -4.18 -8.16
CA ARG A 50 -5.91 -4.76 -9.41
C ARG A 50 -4.88 -4.76 -10.54
N GLU A 51 -3.99 -3.78 -10.57
CA GLU A 51 -2.86 -3.70 -11.49
C GLU A 51 -1.69 -4.64 -11.10
N GLY A 52 -1.77 -5.33 -9.96
CA GLY A 52 -0.70 -6.21 -9.47
C GLY A 52 0.52 -5.46 -8.93
N LYS A 53 0.42 -4.14 -8.73
CA LYS A 53 1.49 -3.29 -8.20
C LYS A 53 1.51 -3.20 -6.68
N LEU A 54 0.43 -3.62 -6.03
CA LEU A 54 0.31 -3.73 -4.58
C LEU A 54 -0.41 -5.03 -4.22
N GLU A 55 -0.19 -5.51 -3.01
CA GLU A 55 -0.96 -6.60 -2.42
C GLU A 55 -1.85 -6.06 -1.29
N TYR A 56 -3.07 -6.58 -1.19
CA TYR A 56 -4.05 -6.18 -0.18
C TYR A 56 -4.05 -7.17 0.98
N PHE A 57 -3.97 -6.65 2.20
CA PHE A 57 -4.08 -7.43 3.44
C PHE A 57 -5.16 -6.82 4.34
N SER A 58 -5.95 -7.68 4.99
CA SER A 58 -6.95 -7.24 5.96
C SER A 58 -6.88 -8.12 7.20
N THR A 59 -6.67 -7.51 8.36
CA THR A 59 -6.69 -8.18 9.65
C THR A 59 -7.80 -7.58 10.49
N GLY A 60 -8.97 -8.23 10.50
CA GLY A 60 -10.17 -7.73 11.18
C GLY A 60 -10.64 -6.39 10.61
N SER A 61 -10.71 -5.37 11.47
CA SER A 61 -11.15 -4.01 11.11
C SER A 61 -10.09 -3.16 10.39
N THR A 62 -8.88 -3.71 10.18
CA THR A 62 -7.74 -2.94 9.70
C THR A 62 -7.24 -3.43 8.34
N VAL A 63 -7.06 -2.48 7.43
CA VAL A 63 -6.57 -2.69 6.07
C VAL A 63 -5.11 -2.27 5.96
N MET A 64 -4.31 -3.13 5.34
CA MET A 64 -2.92 -2.89 5.01
C MET A 64 -2.66 -3.22 3.54
N TYR A 65 -1.57 -2.68 3.01
CA TYR A 65 -1.09 -2.99 1.68
C TYR A 65 0.42 -3.27 1.75
N SER A 66 0.96 -4.02 0.81
CA SER A 66 2.41 -4.19 0.63
C SER A 66 2.79 -4.06 -0.85
N LEU A 67 4.08 -3.86 -1.10
CA LEU A 67 4.63 -4.03 -2.44
C LEU A 67 4.73 -5.53 -2.75
N PRO A 68 4.43 -5.94 -4.00
CA PRO A 68 4.53 -7.33 -4.42
C PRO A 68 5.98 -7.81 -4.22
N GLY A 69 6.12 -9.02 -3.69
CA GLY A 69 7.44 -9.60 -3.44
C GLY A 69 8.08 -9.24 -2.10
N GLN A 70 7.51 -8.31 -1.33
CA GLN A 70 8.04 -7.96 -0.01
C GLN A 70 7.57 -8.87 1.13
N ASP A 71 6.49 -9.63 0.93
CA ASP A 71 6.09 -10.68 1.88
C ASP A 71 6.93 -11.96 1.73
N LEU A 72 7.51 -12.19 0.54
CA LEU A 72 8.27 -13.41 0.23
C LEU A 72 9.54 -13.55 1.09
N GLU A 73 10.14 -12.46 1.57
CA GLU A 73 11.38 -12.52 2.37
C GLU A 73 11.17 -12.84 3.86
N LYS A 74 9.94 -12.82 4.38
CA LYS A 74 9.64 -13.25 5.76
C LYS A 74 8.72 -14.47 5.87
N GLY A 75 8.22 -14.97 4.75
CA GLY A 75 7.25 -16.08 4.68
C GLY A 75 7.74 -17.35 4.00
N MET A 76 8.89 -17.36 3.32
CA MET A 76 9.50 -18.61 2.84
C MET A 76 10.34 -19.26 3.96
N LYS A 77 9.66 -19.86 4.93
CA LYS A 77 10.06 -21.19 5.37
C LYS A 77 9.14 -22.16 4.62
N GLU A 78 9.67 -22.73 3.54
CA GLU A 78 9.24 -24.04 3.09
C GLU A 78 9.38 -25.01 4.28
N GLU A 79 8.30 -25.71 4.60
CA GLU A 79 8.34 -27.00 5.29
C GLU A 79 7.41 -27.95 4.54
#